data_AF-A0A800FHZ2-F1
#
_entry.id   AF-A0A800FHZ2-F1
#
_cell.length_a   1.000
_cell.length_b   1.000
_cell.length_c   1.000
_cell.angle_alpha   90.00
_cell.angle_beta   90.00
_cell.angle_gamma   90.00
#
_symmetry.space_group_name_H-M   'P 1'
#
loop_
_entity.id
_entity.type
_entity.pdbx_description
1 polymer ?
#
loop_
_entity_poly.entity_id
_entity_poly.type
_entity_poly.pdbx_seq_one_letter_code
_entity_poly.pdbx_strand_id
1 'polypeptide(L)' 'MPFTESQCAELEEYLETILELYTEDEYEELVEGIVSHYCERKFQIGEEESVKLFYEIVERSQ' A
#
# COMPACT_ATOMS: atom_id res chain seq x y z
N MET A 1 10.17 12.44 -4.20
CA MET A 1 10.03 13.10 -2.88
C MET A 1 9.66 12.03 -1.87
N PRO A 2 10.06 12.11 -0.59
CA PRO A 2 9.55 11.18 0.40
C PRO A 2 8.04 11.38 0.57
N PHE A 3 7.28 10.29 0.74
CA PHE A 3 5.86 10.35 1.06
C PHE A 3 5.65 11.00 2.43
N THR A 4 4.49 11.63 2.65
CA THR A 4 4.21 12.22 3.96
C THR A 4 3.87 11.12 4.96
N GLU A 5 4.18 11.34 6.25
CA GLU A 5 3.81 10.39 7.31
C GLU A 5 2.30 10.07 7.32
N SER A 6 1.46 11.04 6.96
CA SER A 6 0.02 10.82 6.82
C SER A 6 -0.35 9.88 5.67
N GLN A 7 0.37 9.92 4.54
CA GLN A 7 0.15 9.00 3.42
C GLN A 7 0.58 7.58 3.80
N CYS A 8 1.70 7.43 4.49
CA CYS A 8 2.15 6.14 5.01
C CYS A 8 1.12 5.54 5.98
N ALA A 9 0.68 6.32 6.97
CA ALA A 9 -0.27 5.85 7.98
C ALA A 9 -1.64 5.48 7.37
N GLU A 10 -2.16 6.27 6.43
CA GLU A 10 -3.43 5.95 5.75
C GLU A 10 -3.32 4.69 4.89
N LEU A 11 -2.18 4.47 4.22
CA LEU A 11 -1.97 3.24 3.43
C LEU A 11 -1.77 2.03 4.34
N GLU A 12 -1.05 2.18 5.45
CA GLU A 12 -0.85 1.12 6.45
C GLU A 12 -2.20 0.64 7.04
N GLU A 13 -3.06 1.55 7.48
CA GLU A 13 -4.42 1.22 7.97
C GLU A 13 -5.27 0.51 6.89
N TYR A 14 -5.14 0.95 5.63
CA TYR A 14 -5.84 0.32 4.51
C TYR A 14 -5.34 -1.12 4.27
N LEU A 15 -4.03 -1.35 4.33
CA LEU A 15 -3.42 -2.66 4.14
C LEU A 15 -3.79 -3.64 5.27
N GLU A 16 -3.81 -3.17 6.52
CA GLU A 16 -4.28 -3.99 7.66
C GLU A 16 -5.73 -4.44 7.45
N THR A 17 -6.59 -3.54 6.98
CA THR A 17 -7.99 -3.87 6.66
C THR A 17 -8.09 -4.91 5.54
N ILE A 18 -7.22 -4.84 4.54
CA ILE A 18 -7.19 -5.82 3.44
C ILE A 18 -6.69 -7.17 3.93
N LEU A 19 -5.67 -7.22 4.77
CA LEU A 19 -5.14 -8.46 5.34
C LEU A 19 -6.18 -9.20 6.20
N GLU A 20 -7.17 -8.50 6.75
CA GLU A 20 -8.32 -9.14 7.41
C GLU A 20 -9.31 -9.79 6.42
N LEU A 21 -9.31 -9.37 5.15
CA LEU A 21 -10.27 -9.78 4.13
C LEU A 21 -9.74 -10.86 3.18
N TYR A 22 -8.43 -10.93 2.97
CA TYR A 22 -7.76 -11.85 2.05
C TYR A 22 -6.81 -12.77 2.79
N THR A 23 -6.66 -14.00 2.30
CA THR A 23 -5.57 -14.87 2.78
C THR A 23 -4.21 -14.33 2.33
N GLU A 24 -3.14 -14.71 3.04
CA GLU A 24 -1.77 -14.28 2.73
C GLU A 24 -1.39 -14.60 1.27
N ASP A 25 -1.78 -15.79 0.78
CA ASP A 25 -1.55 -16.22 -0.60
C ASP A 25 -2.31 -15.35 -1.62
N GLU A 26 -3.57 -15.00 -1.35
CA GLU A 26 -4.37 -14.11 -2.23
C GLU A 26 -3.87 -12.67 -2.18
N TYR A 27 -3.33 -12.26 -1.03
CA TYR A 27 -2.79 -10.93 -0.81
C TYR A 27 -1.51 -10.71 -1.63
N GLU A 28 -0.55 -11.64 -1.60
CA GLU A 28 0.72 -11.49 -2.34
C GLU A 28 0.52 -11.28 -3.85
N GLU A 29 -0.45 -11.97 -4.47
CA GLU A 29 -0.69 -11.85 -5.91
C GLU A 29 -1.44 -10.55 -6.29
N LEU A 30 -2.20 -9.96 -5.36
CA LEU A 30 -3.12 -8.85 -5.65
C LEU A 30 -2.68 -7.52 -5.03
N VAL A 31 -1.79 -7.52 -4.03
CA VAL A 31 -1.47 -6.36 -3.19
C VAL A 31 -0.94 -5.19 -4.01
N GLU A 32 -0.03 -5.41 -4.95
CA GLU A 32 0.53 -4.32 -5.75
C GLU A 32 -0.53 -3.60 -6.58
N GLY A 33 -1.47 -4.34 -7.15
CA GLY A 33 -2.60 -3.79 -7.91
C GLY A 33 -3.60 -3.06 -7.02
N ILE A 34 -3.90 -3.61 -5.84
CA ILE A 34 -4.79 -3.00 -4.85
C ILE A 34 -4.20 -1.68 -4.34
N VAL A 35 -2.92 -1.68 -3.95
CA VAL A 35 -2.19 -0.48 -3.51
C VAL A 35 -2.17 0.55 -4.62
N SER A 36 -1.83 0.16 -5.84
CA SER A 36 -1.74 1.08 -6.97
C SER A 36 -3.07 1.77 -7.26
N HIS A 37 -4.18 1.01 -7.26
CA HIS A 37 -5.51 1.60 -7.43
C HIS A 37 -5.91 2.53 -6.28
N TYR A 38 -5.59 2.18 -5.03
CA TYR A 38 -5.86 3.04 -3.89
C TYR A 38 -5.06 4.36 -3.99
N CYS A 39 -3.75 4.25 -4.21
CA CYS A 39 -2.82 5.37 -4.26
C CYS A 39 -3.08 6.29 -5.47
N GLU A 40 -3.42 5.74 -6.63
CA GLU A 40 -3.84 6.54 -7.79
C GLU A 40 -5.08 7.38 -7.46
N ARG A 41 -6.11 6.76 -6.86
CA ARG A 41 -7.37 7.44 -6.56
C ARG A 41 -7.23 8.46 -5.43
N LYS A 42 -6.42 8.15 -4.41
CA LYS A 42 -6.35 8.91 -3.16
C LYS A 42 -5.22 9.94 -3.18
N PHE A 43 -4.05 9.57 -3.68
CA PHE A 43 -2.83 10.37 -3.66
C PHE A 43 -2.42 10.91 -5.03
N GLN A 44 -3.10 10.47 -6.11
CA GLN A 44 -2.79 10.89 -7.49
C GLN A 44 -1.36 10.52 -7.92
N ILE A 45 -0.86 9.37 -7.43
CA ILE A 45 0.47 8.84 -7.78
C ILE A 45 0.35 7.60 -8.65
N GLY A 46 1.38 7.33 -9.46
CA GLY A 46 1.40 6.20 -10.38
C GLY A 46 1.69 4.86 -9.70
N GLU A 47 1.47 3.76 -10.44
CA GLU A 47 1.72 2.38 -9.98
C GLU A 47 3.14 2.19 -9.42
N GLU A 48 4.18 2.61 -10.14
CA GLU A 48 5.57 2.45 -9.70
C GLU A 48 5.85 3.16 -8.36
N GLU A 49 5.28 4.35 -8.16
CA GLU A 49 5.42 5.11 -6.91
C GLU A 49 4.60 4.49 -5.77
N SER A 50 3.43 3.94 -6.10
CA SER A 50 2.54 3.27 -5.16
C SER A 50 3.15 1.99 -4.61
N VAL A 51 3.74 1.17 -5.48
CA VAL A 51 4.45 -0.07 -5.09
C VAL A 51 5.69 0.25 -4.26
N LYS A 52 6.45 1.30 -4.63
CA LYS A 52 7.58 1.78 -3.81
C LYS A 52 7.14 2.19 -2.41
N LEU A 53 6.04 2.94 -2.29
CA LEU A 53 5.50 3.34 -1.00
C LEU A 53 5.09 2.13 -0.15
N PHE A 54 4.46 1.14 -0.77
CA PHE A 54 4.07 -0.10 -0.10
C PHE A 54 5.28 -0.81 0.52
N TYR A 55 6.31 -1.08 -0.27
CA TYR A 55 7.49 -1.77 0.25
C TYR A 55 8.26 -0.93 1.29
N GLU A 56 8.24 0.40 1.18
CA GLU A 56 8.79 1.28 2.22
C GLU A 56 8.04 1.14 3.55
N ILE A 57 6.72 0.97 3.53
CA ILE A 57 5.92 0.69 4.73
C ILE A 57 6.26 -0.70 5.27
N VAL A 58 6.26 -1.73 4.43
CA VAL A 58 6.56 -3.11 4.84
C VAL A 58 7.96 -3.22 5.48
N GLU A 59 8.97 -2.56 4.91
CA GLU A 59 10.32 -2.52 5.48
C GLU A 59 10.39 -1.81 6.84
N ARG A 60 9.52 -0.81 7.07
CA ARG A 60 9.46 -0.07 8.34
C ARG A 60 8.73 -0.83 9.44
N SER A 61 7.83 -1.74 9.07
CA SER A 61 7.04 -2.53 10.01
C SER A 61 7.72 -3.85 10.45
N GLN A 62 8.95 -4.12 9.98
CA GLN A 62 9.85 -5.18 10.49
C GLN A 62 10.84 -4.68 11.55
#